data_AF-A0A4S8SCG5-F1
#
_entry.id   AF-A0A4S8SCG5-F1
#
_cell.length_a   1.000
_cell.length_b   1.000
_cell.length_c   1.000
_cell.angle_alpha   90.00
_cell.angle_beta   90.00
_cell.angle_gamma   90.00
#
_symmetry.space_group_name_H-M   'P 1'
#
loop_
_entity.id
_entity.type
_entity.pdbx_description
1 polymer ?
#
loop_
_entity_poly.entity_id
_entity_poly.type
_entity_poly.pdbx_seq_one_letter_code
_entity_poly.pdbx_strand_id
1 'polypeptide(L)'
;MANDTTKIAVQASIKLLKDQIERRKGDIARAADQKKQQAWLLSLCDDAIHQSGLNMVDSDRLDNCVGELYCEGSKQLNQSITRWQEEIEKAEGEIRKLEWMSPA
;
A
#
# COMPACT_ATOMS: atom_id res chain seq x y z
N MET A 1 4.07 24.94 34.11
CA MET A 1 2.71 24.33 34.16
C MET A 1 2.05 24.34 32.79
N ALA A 2 1.47 25.44 32.30
CA ALA A 2 0.79 25.45 30.97
C ALA A 2 1.74 25.16 29.79
N ASN A 3 2.97 25.68 29.84
CA ASN A 3 3.97 25.46 28.80
C ASN A 3 4.45 24.00 28.73
N ASP A 4 4.54 23.33 29.89
CA ASP A 4 4.94 21.92 29.99
C ASP A 4 3.84 21.00 29.45
N THR A 5 2.57 21.32 29.74
CA THR A 5 1.41 20.59 29.19
C THR A 5 1.37 20.69 27.67
N THR A 6 1.60 21.88 27.09
CA THR A 6 1.68 22.06 25.64
C THR A 6 2.82 21.25 25.03
N LYS A 7 4.01 21.28 25.66
CA LYS A 7 5.18 20.50 25.19
C LYS A 7 4.91 18.99 25.18
N ILE A 8 4.26 18.46 26.22
CA ILE A 8 3.86 17.05 26.32
C ILE A 8 2.86 16.70 25.22
N ALA A 9 1.86 17.55 24.97
CA ALA A 9 0.86 17.33 23.93
C ALA A 9 1.46 17.32 22.51
N VAL A 10 2.42 18.21 22.23
CA VAL A 10 3.16 18.23 20.96
C VAL A 10 3.97 16.94 20.79
N GLN A 11 4.70 16.51 21.82
CA GLN A 11 5.47 15.27 21.78
C GLN A 11 4.59 14.03 21.57
N ALA A 12 3.43 13.97 22.23
CA ALA A 12 2.45 12.89 22.04
C ALA A 12 1.91 12.86 20.60
N SER A 13 1.65 14.04 20.01
CA SER A 13 1.19 14.17 18.63
C SER A 13 2.25 13.70 17.63
N ILE A 14 3.50 14.12 17.81
CA ILE A 14 4.63 13.68 16.99
C ILE A 14 4.80 12.15 17.06
N LYS A 15 4.71 11.57 18.26
CA LYS A 15 4.80 10.11 18.45
C LYS A 15 3.69 9.39 17.68
N LEU A 16 2.45 9.86 17.79
CA LEU A 16 1.31 9.27 17.10
C LEU A 16 1.46 9.34 15.57
N LEU A 17 1.95 10.46 15.04
CA LEU A 17 2.24 10.60 13.61
C LEU A 17 3.35 9.65 13.15
N LYS A 18 4.42 9.49 13.93
CA LYS A 18 5.48 8.50 13.63
C LYS A 18 4.95 7.07 13.62
N ASP A 19 4.11 6.71 14.58
CA ASP A 19 3.47 5.38 14.63
C ASP A 19 2.50 5.16 13.46
N GLN A 20 1.86 6.21 12.93
CA GLN A 20 1.05 6.12 11.71
C GLN A 20 1.92 5.90 10.47
N ILE A 21 3.03 6.64 10.33
CA ILE A 21 3.97 6.48 9.22
C ILE A 21 4.50 5.04 9.14
N GLU A 22 4.95 4.48 10.26
CA GLU A 22 5.48 3.11 10.27
C GLU A 22 4.42 2.06 9.90
N ARG A 23 3.18 2.25 10.34
CA ARG A 23 2.05 1.40 9.90
C ARG A 23 1.83 1.49 8.39
N ARG A 24 1.86 2.70 7.82
CA ARG A 24 1.70 2.91 6.37
C ARG A 24 2.84 2.34 5.55
N LYS A 25 4.08 2.43 6.02
CA LYS A 25 5.22 1.75 5.38
C LYS A 25 5.01 0.23 5.37
N GLY A 26 4.51 -0.33 6.46
CA GLY A 26 4.12 -1.74 6.53
C GLY A 26 2.99 -2.11 5.57
N ASP A 27 1.95 -1.27 5.46
CA ASP A 27 0.85 -1.46 4.51
C ASP A 27 1.36 -1.47 3.05
N ILE A 28 2.22 -0.51 2.70
CA ILE A 28 2.84 -0.42 1.37
C ILE A 28 3.70 -1.66 1.07
N ALA A 29 4.52 -2.11 2.02
CA ALA A 29 5.35 -3.30 1.84
C ALA A 29 4.51 -4.55 1.60
N ARG A 30 3.42 -4.74 2.37
CA ARG A 30 2.48 -5.84 2.18
C ARG A 30 1.77 -5.79 0.83
N ALA A 31 1.29 -4.61 0.42
CA ALA A 31 0.63 -4.45 -0.88
C ALA A 31 1.61 -4.71 -2.05
N ALA A 32 2.86 -4.27 -1.92
CA ALA A 32 3.90 -4.57 -2.91
C ALA A 32 4.21 -6.07 -3.00
N ASP A 33 4.22 -6.78 -1.87
CA ASP A 33 4.38 -8.24 -1.86
C ASP A 33 3.18 -8.95 -2.49
N GLN A 34 1.95 -8.53 -2.15
CA GLN A 34 0.73 -9.05 -2.77
C GLN A 34 0.73 -8.86 -4.30
N LYS A 35 1.22 -7.74 -4.82
CA LYS A 35 1.37 -7.55 -6.27
C LYS A 35 2.33 -8.58 -6.89
N LYS A 36 3.45 -8.88 -6.23
CA LYS A 36 4.39 -9.90 -6.71
C LYS A 36 3.74 -11.29 -6.71
N GLN A 37 3.02 -11.61 -5.64
CA GLN A 37 2.28 -12.88 -5.53
C GLN A 37 1.20 -12.99 -6.62
N GLN A 38 0.44 -11.92 -6.87
CA GLN A 38 -0.56 -11.89 -7.94
C GLN A 38 0.08 -12.10 -9.33
N ALA A 39 1.22 -11.46 -9.61
CA ALA A 39 1.91 -11.63 -10.89
C ALA A 39 2.43 -13.07 -11.09
N TRP A 40 2.94 -13.66 -10.02
CA TRP A 40 3.38 -15.06 -10.03
C TRP A 40 2.22 -16.04 -10.22
N LEU A 41 1.09 -15.82 -9.53
CA LEU A 41 -0.12 -16.64 -9.70
C LEU A 41 -0.68 -16.53 -11.11
N LEU A 42 -0.68 -15.34 -11.71
CA LEU A 42 -1.10 -15.14 -13.09
C LEU A 42 -0.24 -15.99 -14.04
N SER A 43 1.09 -15.93 -13.91
CA SER A 43 2.00 -16.75 -14.72
C SER A 43 1.74 -18.25 -14.59
N LEU A 44 1.40 -18.73 -13.38
CA LEU A 44 1.05 -20.14 -13.17
C LEU A 44 -0.28 -20.51 -13.80
N CYS A 45 -1.26 -19.61 -13.75
CA CYS A 45 -2.55 -19.81 -14.41
C CYS A 45 -2.36 -19.89 -15.93
N ASP A 46 -1.56 -19.00 -16.51
CA ASP A 46 -1.23 -19.02 -17.94
C ASP A 46 -0.58 -20.35 -18.31
N ASP A 47 0.46 -20.78 -17.58
CA ASP A 47 1.14 -22.06 -17.82
C ASP A 47 0.16 -23.25 -17.75
N ALA A 48 -0.73 -23.27 -16.75
CA ALA A 48 -1.70 -24.33 -16.56
C ALA A 48 -2.75 -24.38 -17.70
N ILE A 49 -3.24 -23.22 -18.13
CA ILE A 49 -4.18 -23.11 -19.26
C ILE A 49 -3.53 -23.71 -20.52
N HIS A 50 -2.30 -23.31 -20.82
CA HIS A 50 -1.57 -23.80 -22.01
C HIS A 50 -1.23 -25.29 -21.94
N GLN A 51 -0.98 -25.84 -20.75
CA GLN A 51 -0.67 -27.27 -20.55
C GLN A 51 -1.90 -28.17 -20.49
N SER A 52 -3.08 -27.63 -20.16
CA SER A 52 -4.30 -28.40 -19.90
C SER A 52 -4.96 -29.03 -21.14
N GLY A 53 -4.50 -28.69 -22.34
CA GLY A 53 -5.10 -29.17 -23.60
C GLY A 53 -6.54 -28.67 -23.82
N LEU A 54 -6.96 -27.62 -23.10
CA LEU A 54 -8.20 -26.91 -23.36
C LEU A 54 -8.25 -26.47 -24.82
N ASN A 55 -9.41 -26.66 -25.44
CA ASN A 55 -9.75 -26.09 -26.74
C ASN A 55 -9.57 -24.56 -26.70
N MET A 56 -8.93 -24.00 -27.73
CA MET A 56 -8.53 -22.58 -27.82
C MET A 56 -9.60 -21.59 -27.33
N VAL A 57 -10.88 -21.80 -27.70
CA VAL A 57 -11.97 -20.87 -27.36
C VAL A 57 -12.26 -20.83 -25.86
N ASP A 58 -12.14 -21.96 -25.15
CA ASP A 58 -12.34 -22.03 -23.71
C ASP A 58 -11.10 -21.53 -22.94
N SER A 59 -9.91 -21.74 -23.52
CA SER A 59 -8.64 -21.17 -23.06
C SER A 59 -8.66 -19.64 -23.10
N ASP A 60 -9.05 -19.04 -24.23
CA ASP A 60 -9.06 -17.58 -24.42
C ASP A 60 -10.04 -16.87 -23.48
N ARG A 61 -11.21 -17.47 -23.20
CA ARG A 61 -12.19 -16.89 -22.25
C ARG A 61 -11.69 -16.94 -20.81
N LEU A 62 -10.98 -18.01 -20.43
CA LEU A 62 -10.40 -18.16 -19.10
C LEU A 62 -9.24 -17.18 -18.89
N ASP A 63 -8.34 -17.07 -19.87
CA ASP A 63 -7.21 -16.14 -19.87
C ASP A 63 -7.68 -14.68 -19.71
N ASN A 64 -8.68 -14.27 -20.49
CA ASN A 64 -9.28 -12.93 -20.37
C ASN A 64 -9.88 -12.66 -18.97
N CYS A 65 -10.60 -13.64 -18.40
CA CYS A 65 -11.21 -13.48 -17.07
C CYS A 65 -10.16 -13.36 -15.96
N VAL A 66 -9.10 -14.17 -16.02
CA VAL A 66 -7.97 -14.11 -15.06
C VAL A 66 -7.20 -12.80 -15.22
N GLY A 67 -6.96 -12.36 -16.45
CA GLY A 67 -6.32 -11.08 -16.77
C GLY A 67 -7.11 -9.87 -16.26
N GLU A 68 -8.44 -9.86 -16.39
CA GLU A 68 -9.31 -8.79 -15.87
C GLU A 68 -9.27 -8.71 -14.34
N LEU A 69 -9.37 -9.85 -13.65
CA LEU A 69 -9.29 -9.92 -12.19
C LEU A 69 -7.93 -9.43 -11.68
N TYR A 70 -6.83 -9.82 -12.35
CA TYR A 70 -5.50 -9.33 -12.05
C TYR A 70 -5.37 -7.82 -12.27
N CYS A 71 -5.87 -7.31 -13.39
CA CYS A 71 -5.83 -5.89 -13.72
C CYS A 71 -6.56 -5.04 -12.66
N GLU A 72 -7.77 -5.45 -12.26
CA GLU A 72 -8.55 -4.73 -11.26
C GLU A 72 -7.89 -4.80 -9.87
N GLY A 73 -7.43 -5.97 -9.44
CA GLY A 73 -6.71 -6.13 -8.17
C GLY A 73 -5.41 -5.31 -8.12
N SER A 74 -4.61 -5.35 -9.18
CA SER A 74 -3.37 -4.58 -9.31
C SER A 74 -3.62 -3.07 -9.29
N LYS A 75 -4.69 -2.60 -9.95
CA LYS A 75 -5.11 -1.20 -9.94
C LYS A 75 -5.50 -0.74 -8.53
N GLN A 76 -6.27 -1.53 -7.79
CA GLN A 76 -6.65 -1.23 -6.41
C GLN A 76 -5.45 -1.17 -5.46
N LEU A 77 -4.49 -2.10 -5.61
CA LEU A 77 -3.24 -2.10 -4.84
C LEU A 77 -2.39 -0.85 -5.15
N ASN A 78 -2.27 -0.47 -6.43
CA ASN A 78 -1.56 0.74 -6.81
C ASN A 78 -2.19 2.01 -6.22
N GLN A 79 -3.51 2.14 -6.33
CA GLN A 79 -4.23 3.29 -5.75
C GLN A 79 -4.04 3.36 -4.24
N SER A 80 -4.08 2.22 -3.56
CA SER A 80 -3.85 2.13 -2.11
C SER A 80 -2.42 2.55 -1.73
N ILE A 81 -1.41 2.04 -2.46
CA ILE A 81 -0.02 2.42 -2.26
C ILE A 81 0.19 3.92 -2.45
N THR A 82 -0.29 4.50 -3.55
CA THR A 82 -0.18 5.94 -3.81
C THR A 82 -0.83 6.76 -2.69
N ARG A 83 -2.04 6.38 -2.27
CA ARG A 83 -2.73 7.05 -1.16
C ARG A 83 -1.92 6.99 0.14
N TRP A 84 -1.38 5.82 0.50
CA TRP A 84 -0.58 5.69 1.72
C TRP A 84 0.74 6.46 1.65
N GLN A 85 1.35 6.59 0.47
CA GLN A 85 2.52 7.45 0.25
C GLN A 85 2.18 8.92 0.50
N GLU A 86 1.05 9.40 -0.02
CA GLU A 86 0.58 10.77 0.26
C GLU A 86 0.26 10.99 1.74
N GLU A 87 -0.32 9.99 2.41
CA GLU A 87 -0.59 10.04 3.86
C GLU A 87 0.73 10.15 4.67
N ILE A 88 1.78 9.44 4.26
CA ILE A 88 3.12 9.55 4.87
C ILE A 88 3.69 10.95 4.65
N GLU A 89 3.68 11.46 3.41
CA GLU A 89 4.25 12.78 3.10
C GLU A 89 3.56 13.90 3.90
N LYS A 90 2.22 13.83 4.03
CA LYS A 90 1.45 14.75 4.86
C LYS A 90 1.85 14.66 6.33
N ALA A 91 1.94 13.44 6.88
CA ALA A 91 2.34 13.23 8.28
C ALA A 91 3.77 13.73 8.56
N GLU A 92 4.72 13.52 7.65
CA GLU A 92 6.08 14.06 7.74
C GLU A 92 6.11 15.60 7.66
N GLY A 93 5.21 16.19 6.86
CA GLY A 93 4.99 17.63 6.84
C GLY A 93 4.48 18.17 8.17
N GLU A 94 3.49 17.51 8.78
CA GLU A 94 2.93 17.91 10.08
C GLU A 94 3.95 17.75 11.23
N ILE A 95 4.75 16.67 11.23
CA ILE A 95 5.84 16.52 12.20
C ILE A 95 6.81 17.70 12.12
N ARG A 96 7.26 18.09 10.91
CA ARG A 96 8.17 19.23 10.72
C ARG A 96 7.57 20.55 11.24
N LYS A 97 6.26 20.78 11.05
CA LYS A 97 5.57 21.96 11.59
C LYS A 97 5.56 21.94 13.12
N LEU A 98 5.23 20.80 13.73
CA LEU A 98 5.18 20.64 15.18
C LEU A 98 6.58 20.81 15.82
N GLU A 99 7.62 20.26 15.19
CA GLU A 99 9.01 20.42 15.62
C GLU A 99 9.48 21.89 15.52
N TRP A 100 9.03 22.63 14.49
CA TRP A 100 9.32 24.07 14.37
C TRP A 100 8.61 24.91 15.43
N MET A 101 7.35 24.59 15.72
CA MET A 101 6.52 25.34 16.68
C MET A 101 6.93 25.09 18.14
N SER A 102 7.63 24.00 18.42
CA SER A 102 8.11 23.67 19.77
C SER A 102 9.60 23.29 19.76
N PRO A 103 10.50 24.28 19.58
CA PRO A 103 11.94 24.06 19.69
C PRO A 103 12.28 23.41 21.04
N ALA A 104 13.24 22.48 21.02
CA ALA A 104 13.64 21.67 22.17
C ALA A 104 14.02 22.51 23.41
#